data_AF-A0A538IZU4-F1
#
_entry.id   AF-A0A538IZU4-F1
#
_cell.length_a   1.000
_cell.length_b   1.000
_cell.length_c   1.000
_cell.angle_alpha   90.00
_cell.angle_beta   90.00
_cell.angle_gamma   90.00
#
_symmetry.space_group_name_H-M   'P 1'
#
loop_
_entity.id
_entity.type
_entity.pdbx_description
1 polymer ?
#
loop_
_entity_poly.entity_id
_entity_poly.type
_entity_poly.pdbx_seq_one_letter_code
_entity_poly.pdbx_strand_id
1 'polypeptide(L)' 'MRALVTGGAGFIGSNLVDGLVARDHEVTVLDD' A
#
# COMPACT_ATOMS: atom_id res chain seq x y z
N MET A 1 -1.22 8.53 -8.38
CA MET A 1 -1.97 9.19 -7.26
C MET A 1 -1.21 8.97 -5.96
N ARG A 2 -1.55 9.68 -4.88
CA ARG A 2 -0.96 9.44 -3.54
C ARG A 2 -1.95 8.66 -2.68
N ALA A 3 -1.51 7.59 -2.03
CA ALA A 3 -2.34 6.73 -1.19
C ALA A 3 -1.69 6.50 0.18
N LEU A 4 -2.49 6.62 1.25
CA LEU A 4 -2.13 6.16 2.59
C LEU A 4 -2.79 4.81 2.83
N VAL A 5 -1.99 3.80 3.15
CA VAL A 5 -2.47 2.44 3.45
C VAL A 5 -2.15 2.10 4.90
N THR A 6 -3.18 1.81 5.68
CA THR A 6 -3.03 1.29 7.05
C THR A 6 -2.99 -0.24 7.03
N GLY A 7 -2.14 -0.88 7.83
CA GLY A 7 -2.02 -2.35 7.84
C GLY A 7 -1.42 -2.92 6.55
N GLY A 8 -0.60 -2.12 5.86
CA GLY A 8 0.00 -2.45 4.56
C GLY A 8 1.01 -3.60 4.60
N ALA A 9 1.52 -3.97 5.77
CA ALA A 9 2.39 -5.12 5.96
C ALA A 9 1.60 -6.44 6.16
N GLY A 10 0.27 -6.38 6.34
CA GLY A 10 -0.57 -7.56 6.50
C GLY A 10 -0.83 -8.34 5.19
N PHE A 11 -1.52 -9.48 5.29
CA PHE A 11 -1.81 -10.36 4.14
C PHE A 11 -2.52 -9.62 2.99
N ILE A 12 -3.59 -8.88 3.29
CA ILE A 12 -4.35 -8.14 2.28
C ILE A 12 -3.63 -6.84 1.91
N GLY A 13 -3.10 -6.14 2.92
CA GLY A 13 -2.43 -4.85 2.74
C GLY A 13 -1.25 -4.94 1.78
N SER A 14 -0.42 -5.97 1.90
CA SER A 14 0.76 -6.17 1.05
C SER A 14 0.37 -6.33 -0.42
N ASN A 15 -0.61 -7.20 -0.72
CA ASN A 15 -1.13 -7.37 -2.08
C ASN A 15 -1.73 -6.08 -2.65
N LEU A 16 -2.42 -5.29 -1.82
CA LEU A 16 -2.95 -3.99 -2.23
C LEU A 16 -1.82 -3.01 -2.57
N VAL A 17 -0.81 -2.90 -1.69
CA VAL A 17 0.35 -2.02 -1.88
C VAL A 17 1.09 -2.39 -3.16
N ASP A 18 1.37 -3.67 -3.38
CA ASP A 18 2.01 -4.17 -4.61
C ASP A 18 1.23 -3.73 -5.86
N GLY A 19 -0.09 -3.89 -5.83
CA GLY A 19 -0.97 -3.48 -6.93
C GLY A 19 -1.07 -1.95 -7.13
N LEU A 20 -0.87 -1.15 -6.07
CA LEU A 20 -0.84 0.32 -6.18
C LEU A 20 0.50 0.78 -6.74
N VAL A 21 1.61 0.21 -6.27
CA VAL A 21 2.96 0.49 -6.78
C VAL A 21 3.08 0.10 -8.24
N ALA A 22 2.56 -1.06 -8.65
CA ALA A 22 2.56 -1.50 -10.05
C ALA A 22 1.78 -0.56 -11.00
N ARG A 23 0.89 0.29 -10.46
CA ARG A 23 0.13 1.32 -11.19
C ARG A 23 0.77 2.71 -11.08
N ASP A 24 2.02 2.77 -10.66
CA ASP A 24 2.80 4.00 -10.52
C ASP A 24 2.15 5.01 -9.55
N HIS A 25 1.63 4.48 -8.44
CA HIS A 25 1.10 5.28 -7.35
C HIS A 25 2.14 5.45 -6.25
N GLU A 26 2.20 6.65 -5.68
CA GLU A 26 3.01 6.93 -4.50
C GLU A 26 2.25 6.44 -3.27
N VAL A 27 2.79 5.44 -2.59
CA VAL A 27 2.13 4.80 -1.44
C VAL A 27 2.92 5.08 -0.18
N THR A 28 2.25 5.58 0.85
CA THR A 28 2.76 5.63 2.22
C THR A 28 2.03 4.57 3.03
N VAL A 29 2.78 3.70 3.70
CA VAL A 29 2.21 2.70 4.60
C VAL A 29 2.35 3.18 6.03
N LEU A 30 1.26 3.08 6.79
CA LEU A 30 1.26 3.21 8.24
C LEU A 30 0.88 1.85 8.83
N ASP A 31 1.79 1.26 9.58
CA ASP A 31 1.58 0.05 10.35
C ASP A 31 2.06 0.29 11.78
N ASP A 32 1.64 -0.56 12.72
CA ASP A 32 1.96 -0.45 14.15
C ASP A 32 3.48 -0.49 14.44
#